data_AF-A0AAE5QUY8-F1
#
_entry.id   AF-A0AAE5QUY8-F1
#
_cell.length_a   1.000
_cell.length_b   1.000
_cell.length_c   1.000
_cell.angle_alpha   90.00
_cell.angle_beta   90.00
_cell.angle_gamma   90.00
#
_symmetry.space_group_name_H-M   'P 1'
#
loop_
_entity.id
_entity.type
_entity.pdbx_description
1 polymer ?
#
loop_
_entity_poly.entity_id
_entity_poly.type
_entity_poly.pdbx_seq_one_letter_code
_entity_poly.pdbx_strand_id
1 'polypeptide(L)'
;MFKEPKVRLGNRTYSQSELQDYRKANTQRYNQEVRHNKRNREYTAFYNSTQWRKLRKQVLLRDNYLCQHCLSKGIVNDKDLIVHHKIELKRDWSKRLDMDNLEAVCIGCHNKIHGG
;
A
#
# COMPACT_ATOMS: atom_id res chain seq x y z
N MET A 1 0.31 13.12 -41.16
CA MET A 1 1.45 12.55 -40.40
C MET A 1 1.01 12.41 -38.96
N PHE A 2 0.81 11.18 -38.46
CA PHE A 2 0.47 10.95 -37.06
C PHE A 2 1.69 11.24 -36.19
N LYS A 3 1.59 12.18 -35.24
CA LYS A 3 2.61 12.41 -34.23
C LYS A 3 2.24 11.59 -33.00
N GLU A 4 3.11 10.71 -32.55
CA GLU A 4 2.86 9.95 -31.34
C GLU A 4 2.76 10.89 -30.12
N PRO A 5 1.74 10.72 -29.26
CA PRO A 5 1.59 11.51 -28.06
C PRO A 5 2.72 11.17 -27.08
N LYS A 6 3.37 12.20 -26.55
CA LYS A 6 4.41 12.06 -25.54
C LYS A 6 3.90 12.39 -24.14
N VAL A 7 4.39 11.66 -23.13
CA VAL A 7 4.04 11.83 -21.72
C VAL A 7 5.21 12.48 -20.98
N ARG A 8 4.95 13.53 -20.21
CA ARG A 8 5.95 14.18 -19.37
C ARG A 8 5.97 13.55 -17.97
N LEU A 9 7.14 13.13 -17.52
CA LEU A 9 7.37 12.64 -16.15
C LEU A 9 8.57 13.39 -15.56
N GLY A 10 8.29 14.30 -14.63
CA GLY A 10 9.27 15.26 -14.10
C GLY A 10 9.82 16.18 -15.20
N ASN A 11 11.15 16.17 -15.37
CA ASN A 11 11.87 16.99 -16.35
C ASN A 11 12.14 16.26 -17.68
N ARG A 12 11.56 15.08 -17.89
CA ARG A 12 11.74 14.27 -19.11
C ARG A 12 10.41 13.98 -19.78
N THR A 13 10.47 13.74 -21.08
CA THR A 13 9.32 13.44 -21.94
C THR A 13 9.58 12.12 -22.65
N TYR A 14 8.58 11.24 -22.64
CA TYR A 14 8.68 9.85 -23.09
C TYR A 14 7.62 9.57 -24.17
N SER A 15 7.96 8.78 -25.20
CA SER A 15 6.97 8.07 -26.01
C SER A 15 6.27 6.98 -25.18
N GLN A 16 5.28 6.32 -25.76
CA GLN A 16 4.60 5.22 -25.05
C GLN A 16 5.52 4.01 -24.80
N SER A 17 6.36 3.65 -25.77
CA SER A 17 7.33 2.55 -25.61
C SER A 17 8.39 2.91 -24.57
N GLU A 18 8.96 4.12 -24.65
CA GLU A 18 9.95 4.61 -23.67
C GLU A 18 9.38 4.65 -22.25
N LEU A 19 8.10 5.03 -22.10
CA LEU A 19 7.42 5.03 -20.80
C LEU A 19 7.22 3.62 -20.24
N GLN A 20 6.90 2.65 -21.10
CA GLN A 20 6.78 1.24 -20.68
C GLN A 20 8.13 0.70 -20.21
N ASP A 21 9.20 0.94 -20.96
CA ASP A 21 10.55 0.51 -20.59
C ASP A 21 11.01 1.19 -19.31
N TYR A 22 10.77 2.50 -19.17
CA TYR A 22 11.06 3.25 -17.95
C TYR A 22 10.34 2.64 -16.74
N ARG A 23 9.04 2.35 -16.85
CA ARG A 23 8.24 1.74 -15.78
C ARG A 23 8.76 0.35 -15.42
N LYS A 24 9.11 -0.47 -16.42
CA LYS A 24 9.66 -1.81 -16.24
C LYS A 24 11.00 -1.76 -15.50
N ALA A 25 11.94 -0.94 -15.96
CA ALA A 25 13.23 -0.75 -15.34
C ALA A 25 13.09 -0.22 -13.90
N ASN A 26 12.23 0.77 -13.67
CA ASN A 26 12.00 1.30 -12.33
C ASN A 26 11.37 0.26 -11.38
N THR A 27 10.46 -0.58 -11.89
CA THR A 27 9.87 -1.69 -11.12
C THR A 27 10.93 -2.72 -10.74
N GLN A 28 11.81 -3.10 -11.68
CA GLN A 28 12.92 -4.02 -11.41
C GLN A 28 13.85 -3.47 -10.33
N ARG A 29 14.27 -2.20 -10.45
CA ARG A 29 15.10 -1.52 -9.46
C ARG A 29 14.44 -1.48 -8.08
N TYR A 30 13.18 -1.07 -8.00
CA TYR A 30 12.44 -1.03 -6.73
C TYR A 30 12.35 -2.42 -6.08
N ASN A 31 12.08 -3.46 -6.88
CA ASN A 31 12.02 -4.82 -6.36
C ASN A 31 13.37 -5.27 -5.78
N GLN A 32 14.48 -4.94 -6.45
CA GLN A 32 15.82 -5.32 -6.02
C GLN A 32 16.29 -4.53 -4.79
N GLU A 33 16.19 -3.20 -4.83
CA GLU A 33 16.76 -2.30 -3.83
C GLU A 33 15.87 -2.14 -2.59
N VAL A 34 14.55 -2.25 -2.75
CA VAL A 34 13.59 -2.03 -1.67
C VAL A 34 12.92 -3.32 -1.27
N ARG A 35 12.17 -3.99 -2.16
CA ARG A 35 11.31 -5.12 -1.76
C ARG A 35 12.11 -6.34 -1.28
N HIS A 36 13.14 -6.74 -2.02
CA HIS A 36 13.90 -7.97 -1.76
C HIS A 36 15.24 -7.75 -1.06
N ASN A 37 15.51 -6.52 -0.59
CA ASN A 37 16.71 -6.28 0.19
C ASN A 37 16.66 -7.05 1.53
N LYS A 38 17.83 -7.29 2.12
CA LYS A 38 17.97 -8.09 3.35
C LYS A 38 17.13 -7.54 4.53
N ARG A 39 16.94 -6.22 4.61
CA ARG A 39 16.19 -5.54 5.67
C ARG A 39 14.67 -5.67 5.51
N ASN A 40 14.18 -5.80 4.27
CA ASN A 40 12.75 -5.82 3.94
C ASN A 40 12.20 -7.22 3.63
N ARG A 41 13.07 -8.23 3.54
CA ARG A 41 12.69 -9.62 3.26
C ARG A 41 11.68 -10.16 4.27
N GLU A 42 11.87 -9.85 5.56
CA GLU A 42 10.96 -10.31 6.62
C GLU A 42 9.57 -9.69 6.50
N TYR A 43 9.48 -8.38 6.27
CA TYR A 43 8.21 -7.68 6.03
C TYR A 43 7.49 -8.23 4.78
N THR A 44 8.23 -8.46 3.70
CA THR A 44 7.67 -9.04 2.47
C THR A 44 7.13 -10.44 2.72
N ALA A 45 7.88 -11.28 3.43
CA ALA A 45 7.42 -12.63 3.81
C ALA A 45 6.16 -12.57 4.70
N PHE A 46 6.12 -11.64 5.65
CA PHE A 46 4.95 -11.42 6.50
C PHE A 46 3.71 -11.04 5.70
N TYR A 47 3.79 -10.04 4.80
CA TYR A 47 2.65 -9.64 3.97
C TYR A 47 2.18 -10.74 3.01
N ASN A 48 3.07 -11.67 2.63
CA ASN A 48 2.72 -12.84 1.81
C ASN A 48 2.21 -14.03 2.64
N SER A 49 2.31 -13.97 3.97
CA SER A 49 1.99 -15.10 4.84
C SER A 49 0.48 -15.40 4.89
N THR A 50 0.14 -16.68 5.07
CA THR A 50 -1.25 -17.11 5.30
C THR A 50 -1.84 -16.51 6.57
N GLN A 51 -1.00 -16.31 7.60
CA GLN A 51 -1.41 -15.70 8.87
C GLN A 51 -1.91 -14.26 8.65
N TRP A 52 -1.13 -13.43 7.96
CA TRP A 52 -1.54 -12.07 7.61
C TRP A 52 -2.80 -12.04 6.75
N ARG A 53 -2.88 -12.90 5.71
CA ARG A 53 -4.07 -12.97 4.84
C ARG A 53 -5.36 -13.28 5.61
N LYS A 54 -5.30 -14.19 6.57
CA LYS A 54 -6.42 -14.55 7.43
C LYS A 54 -6.79 -13.40 8.38
N LEU A 55 -5.80 -12.85 9.08
CA LEU A 55 -6.02 -11.74 10.02
C LEU A 55 -6.58 -10.50 9.31
N ARG A 56 -6.03 -10.14 8.14
CA ARG A 56 -6.54 -9.05 7.31
C ARG A 56 -8.02 -9.21 7.00
N LYS A 57 -8.47 -10.43 6.66
CA LYS A 57 -9.89 -10.72 6.41
C LYS A 57 -10.72 -10.54 7.69
N GLN A 58 -10.21 -10.98 8.83
CA GLN A 58 -10.90 -10.83 10.12
C GLN A 58 -11.05 -9.36 10.52
N VAL A 59 -10.01 -8.54 10.33
CA VAL A 59 -10.08 -7.09 10.56
C VAL A 59 -11.13 -6.44 9.68
N LEU A 60 -11.15 -6.75 8.38
CA LEU A 60 -12.16 -6.22 7.46
C LEU A 60 -13.59 -6.63 7.86
N LEU A 61 -13.78 -7.88 8.30
CA LEU A 61 -15.08 -8.35 8.78
C LEU A 61 -15.51 -7.63 10.07
N ARG A 62 -14.61 -7.52 11.06
CA ARG A 62 -14.85 -6.80 12.32
C ARG A 62 -15.26 -5.35 12.05
N ASP A 63 -14.59 -4.72 11.09
CA ASP A 63 -14.78 -3.32 10.72
C ASP A 63 -15.93 -3.13 9.71
N ASN A 64 -16.74 -4.18 9.47
CA ASN A 64 -17.87 -4.20 8.55
C ASN A 64 -17.55 -3.79 7.11
N TYR A 65 -16.30 -3.97 6.68
CA TYR A 65 -15.79 -3.45 5.41
C TYR A 65 -16.05 -1.94 5.27
N LEU A 66 -15.81 -1.18 6.34
CA LEU A 66 -15.90 0.28 6.35
C LEU A 66 -14.59 0.91 6.83
N CYS A 67 -14.26 2.07 6.26
CA CYS A 67 -13.16 2.89 6.74
C CYS A 67 -13.49 3.46 8.13
N GLN A 68 -12.74 3.05 9.15
CA GLN A 68 -12.99 3.43 10.54
C GLN A 68 -12.78 4.93 10.79
N HIS A 69 -11.87 5.56 10.05
CA HIS A 69 -11.63 7.02 10.13
C HIS A 69 -12.69 7.86 9.40
N CYS A 70 -13.34 7.32 8.38
CA CYS A 70 -14.49 7.97 7.75
C CYS A 70 -15.72 7.82 8.65
N LEU A 71 -15.92 6.61 9.20
CA LEU A 71 -17.05 6.29 10.04
C LEU A 71 -17.08 7.14 11.32
N SER A 72 -15.91 7.39 11.93
CA SER A 72 -15.81 8.30 13.09
C SER A 72 -16.21 9.75 12.81
N LYS A 73 -16.34 10.13 11.53
CA LYS A 73 -16.82 11.43 11.06
C LYS A 73 -18.24 11.37 10.50
N GLY A 74 -18.95 10.26 10.70
CA GLY A 74 -20.30 10.03 10.16
C GLY A 74 -20.33 9.73 8.65
N ILE A 75 -19.20 9.42 8.03
CA ILE A 75 -19.11 9.11 6.59
C ILE A 75 -19.02 7.60 6.40
N VAL A 76 -19.98 7.01 5.70
CA VAL A 76 -19.93 5.60 5.28
C VAL A 76 -19.05 5.49 4.03
N ASN A 77 -17.93 4.78 4.12
CA ASN A 77 -17.04 4.54 3.00
C ASN A 77 -16.53 3.09 3.01
N ASP A 78 -16.96 2.32 2.01
CA ASP A 78 -16.62 0.92 1.76
C ASP A 78 -15.63 0.74 0.59
N LYS A 79 -15.11 1.85 0.03
CA LYS A 79 -14.24 1.85 -1.16
C LYS A 79 -12.77 1.97 -0.79
N ASP A 80 -11.93 1.39 -1.63
CA ASP A 80 -10.46 1.50 -1.58
C ASP A 80 -9.87 1.16 -0.20
N LEU A 81 -10.40 0.11 0.43
CA LEU A 81 -10.02 -0.28 1.79
C LEU A 81 -8.71 -1.05 1.85
N ILE A 82 -7.92 -0.71 2.85
CA ILE A 82 -6.73 -1.44 3.27
C ILE A 82 -6.74 -1.61 4.80
N VAL A 83 -5.96 -2.58 5.27
CA VAL A 83 -5.75 -2.75 6.72
C VAL A 83 -4.44 -2.07 7.08
N HIS A 84 -4.52 -1.11 7.99
CA HIS A 84 -3.43 -0.29 8.47
C HIS A 84 -2.95 -0.77 9.85
N HIS A 85 -1.63 -0.73 10.07
CA HIS A 85 -1.00 -0.97 11.37
C HIS A 85 -0.85 0.37 12.11
N LYS A 86 -1.61 0.59 13.19
CA LYS A 86 -1.57 1.83 14.01
C LYS A 86 -0.17 2.11 14.56
N ILE A 87 0.49 1.06 15.05
CA ILE A 87 1.93 1.04 15.32
C ILE A 87 2.58 0.29 14.18
N GLU A 88 3.40 1.02 13.40
CA GLU A 88 4.05 0.49 12.21
C GLU A 88 4.91 -0.74 12.51
N LEU A 89 4.93 -1.71 11.58
CA LEU A 89 5.73 -2.93 11.69
C LEU A 89 7.21 -2.67 11.98
N LYS A 90 7.77 -1.59 11.43
CA LYS A 90 9.18 -1.20 11.63
C LYS A 90 9.46 -0.69 13.05
N ARG A 91 8.43 -0.17 13.73
CA ARG A 91 8.52 0.36 15.08
C ARG A 91 8.36 -0.74 16.12
N ASP A 92 7.41 -1.66 15.89
CA ASP A 92 7.16 -2.77 16.82
C ASP A 92 6.67 -4.03 16.08
N TRP A 93 7.60 -4.94 15.81
CA TRP A 93 7.31 -6.20 15.12
C TRP A 93 6.45 -7.16 15.96
N SER A 94 6.44 -7.02 17.28
CA SER A 94 5.65 -7.90 18.16
C SER A 94 4.15 -7.71 17.94
N LYS A 95 3.73 -6.50 17.53
CA LYS A 95 2.33 -6.12 17.27
C LYS A 95 1.84 -6.38 15.85
N ARG A 96 2.62 -7.07 15.01
CA ARG A 96 2.28 -7.30 13.59
C ARG A 96 0.98 -8.10 13.38
N LEU A 97 0.63 -8.96 14.33
CA LEU A 97 -0.59 -9.80 14.35
C LEU A 97 -1.58 -9.41 15.46
N ASP A 98 -1.35 -8.28 16.13
CA ASP A 98 -2.25 -7.78 17.17
C ASP A 98 -3.50 -7.17 16.52
N MET A 99 -4.67 -7.73 16.82
CA MET A 99 -5.96 -7.29 16.27
C MET A 99 -6.27 -5.83 16.63
N ASP A 100 -5.87 -5.37 17.82
CA ASP A 100 -6.17 -4.01 18.29
C ASP A 100 -5.24 -2.97 17.66
N ASN A 101 -4.07 -3.42 17.20
CA ASN A 101 -3.12 -2.63 16.41
C ASN A 101 -3.53 -2.47 14.93
N LEU A 102 -4.65 -3.07 14.51
CA LEU A 102 -5.11 -3.07 13.12
C LEU A 102 -6.45 -2.36 12.94
N GLU A 103 -6.61 -1.67 11.83
CA GLU A 103 -7.87 -1.03 11.43
C GLU A 103 -8.06 -1.00 9.91
N ALA A 104 -9.30 -1.13 9.46
CA ALA A 104 -9.68 -0.89 8.07
C ALA A 104 -9.78 0.61 7.80
N VAL A 105 -9.04 1.10 6.82
CA VAL A 105 -9.05 2.50 6.38
C VAL A 105 -9.06 2.57 4.85
N CYS A 106 -9.68 3.60 4.28
CA CYS A 106 -9.55 3.86 2.85
C CYS A 106 -8.15 4.41 2.52
N ILE A 107 -7.69 4.29 1.28
CA ILE A 107 -6.40 4.84 0.81
C ILE A 107 -6.26 6.33 1.19
N GLY A 108 -7.33 7.12 1.05
CA GLY A 108 -7.32 8.54 1.41
C GLY A 108 -7.05 8.81 2.88
N CYS A 109 -7.61 8.00 3.79
CA CYS A 109 -7.32 8.08 5.22
C CYS A 109 -5.92 7.54 5.55
N HIS A 110 -5.54 6.41 4.96
CA HIS A 110 -4.21 5.84 5.16
C HIS A 110 -3.09 6.81 4.79
N ASN A 111 -3.21 7.52 3.66
CA ASN A 111 -2.24 8.51 3.24
C ASN A 111 -2.12 9.65 4.28
N LYS A 112 -3.24 10.12 4.85
CA LYS A 112 -3.23 11.13 5.91
C LYS A 112 -2.54 10.66 7.19
N ILE A 113 -2.53 9.35 7.47
CA ILE A 113 -1.83 8.79 8.64
C ILE A 113 -0.30 8.80 8.42
N HIS A 114 0.16 8.32 7.26
CA HIS A 114 1.59 8.20 6.97
C HIS A 114 2.25 9.46 6.38
N GLY A 115 1.46 10.43 5.94
CA GLY A 115 2.00 11.64 5.33
C GLY A 115 0.92 12.59 4.80
N GLY A 116 0.63 13.61 5.60
CA GLY A 116 0.83 14.97 5.11
C GLY A 116 2.33 15.27 5.07
#